data_AF-A0A3D4R6L5-F1
#
_entry.id   AF-A0A3D4R6L5-F1
#
_cell.length_a   1.000
_cell.length_b   1.000
_cell.length_c   1.000
_cell.angle_alpha   90.00
_cell.angle_beta   90.00
_cell.angle_gamma   90.00
#
_symmetry.space_group_name_H-M   'P 1'
#
loop_
_entity.id
_entity.type
_entity.pdbx_description
1 polymer ?
#
loop_
_entity_poly.entity_id
_entity_poly.type
_entity_poly.pdbx_seq_one_letter_code
_entity_poly.pdbx_strand_id
1 'polypeptide(L)'
;MNTGPLLIMLAAALWAVDALIRTPLTQQIPAAGIVFLEHLIGFLVLSPVFVLLLKNIPAKLANRDWLNLVAVTLVSSIGGTLFFTEALKQSFSSGDFVTPLLLQKTQPLIVIALSVLFLKERLTLRYLFFTPIALIGSYLMSFGLTSPALTVQGKELVFVLAMGAAAGWGAGTIFSKNLLKKLSFAESTAIRFLAAIPASFIVTLLLGQTIPTAALNSETLLRFVLIAVSTGAVGLLIYYKGLARTEAKISTISELTFPLVSIFIAITPLNPYGAAQTLTGANIVGIVFLLASVLIISLDYAQKTAKLLVSGTVIRGKGDGKKLGFPTANIKLTQTLTISYGVYACLVTVNHKTHRAVLHFGPRMVFGENKPQFEVHILDFKRNLYGKELTVEIRDFIRGTQTFPSLSLMVKRIKKDVKKARRMLVMQ
;
A
#
# COMPACT_ATOMS: atom_id res chain seq x y z
N MET A 1 -3.76 -7.39 13.06
CA MET A 1 -3.99 -6.05 12.47
C MET A 1 -3.51 -6.05 11.03
N ASN A 2 -4.12 -5.27 10.14
CA ASN A 2 -3.59 -5.09 8.77
C ASN A 2 -2.33 -4.22 8.82
N THR A 3 -1.18 -4.77 8.43
CA THR A 3 0.12 -4.08 8.48
C THR A 3 0.40 -3.19 7.25
N GLY A 4 -0.54 -3.09 6.32
CA GLY A 4 -0.39 -2.35 5.06
C GLY A 4 0.12 -0.91 5.24
N PRO A 5 -0.60 -0.05 6.01
CA PRO A 5 -0.17 1.33 6.23
C PRO A 5 1.24 1.46 6.84
N LEU A 6 1.58 0.60 7.81
CA LEU A 6 2.90 0.61 8.46
C LEU A 6 4.04 0.31 7.50
N LEU A 7 3.83 -0.58 6.53
CA LEU A 7 4.82 -0.85 5.47
C LEU A 7 5.00 0.37 4.57
N ILE A 8 3.93 1.12 4.29
CA ILE A 8 4.01 2.34 3.49
C ILE A 8 4.75 3.44 4.26
N MET A 9 4.49 3.58 5.56
CA MET A 9 5.25 4.49 6.43
C MET A 9 6.74 4.14 6.44
N LEU A 10 7.08 2.84 6.53
CA LEU A 10 8.47 2.36 6.46
C LEU A 10 9.12 2.69 5.11
N ALA A 11 8.43 2.48 3.99
CA ALA A 11 8.95 2.83 2.67
C ALA A 11 9.17 4.34 2.53
N ALA A 12 8.22 5.16 3.01
CA ALA A 12 8.34 6.61 3.02
C ALA A 12 9.49 7.11 3.90
N ALA A 13 9.76 6.44 5.03
CA ALA A 13 10.92 6.72 5.87
C ALA A 13 12.24 6.40 5.14
N LEU A 14 12.31 5.30 4.39
CA LEU A 14 13.47 4.99 3.55
C LEU A 14 13.67 6.07 2.49
N TRP A 15 12.61 6.51 1.80
CA TRP A 15 12.71 7.60 0.83
C TRP A 15 13.20 8.91 1.46
N ALA A 16 12.90 9.20 2.73
CA ALA A 16 13.42 10.39 3.40
C ALA A 16 14.94 10.34 3.58
N VAL A 17 15.50 9.15 3.83
CA VAL A 17 16.95 8.91 3.93
C VAL A 17 17.64 8.99 2.56
N ASP A 18 16.90 8.77 1.48
CA ASP A 18 17.43 8.78 0.10
C ASP A 18 18.17 10.07 -0.23
N ALA A 19 17.69 11.21 0.27
CA ALA A 19 18.33 12.51 0.05
C ALA A 19 19.80 12.55 0.50
N LEU A 20 20.21 11.75 1.49
CA LEU A 20 21.60 11.63 1.94
C LEU A 20 22.49 10.89 0.95
N ILE A 21 21.92 9.90 0.26
CA ILE A 21 22.64 9.02 -0.66
C ILE A 21 22.65 9.64 -2.06
N ARG A 22 21.51 10.22 -2.46
CA ARG A 22 21.19 10.68 -3.81
C ARG A 22 21.67 12.10 -4.12
N THR A 23 21.67 13.01 -3.15
CA THR A 23 22.07 14.42 -3.40
C THR A 23 23.47 14.55 -4.00
N PRO A 24 24.51 13.81 -3.57
CA PRO A 24 25.82 13.87 -4.22
C PRO A 24 25.83 13.43 -5.69
N LEU A 25 24.90 12.55 -6.10
CA LEU A 25 24.79 12.11 -7.50
C LEU A 25 24.29 13.24 -8.41
N THR A 26 23.42 14.12 -7.91
CA THR A 26 22.82 15.21 -8.72
C THR A 26 23.83 16.30 -9.10
N GLN A 27 24.99 16.32 -8.45
CA GLN A 27 26.10 17.22 -8.77
C GLN A 27 26.93 16.72 -9.96
N GLN A 28 26.91 15.41 -10.25
CA GLN A 28 27.78 14.79 -11.26
C GLN A 28 27.01 14.18 -12.44
N ILE A 29 25.76 13.78 -12.21
CA ILE A 29 24.94 13.06 -13.20
C ILE A 29 23.64 13.83 -13.46
N PRO A 30 23.27 14.06 -14.73
CA PRO A 30 21.98 14.67 -15.08
C PRO A 30 20.78 13.87 -14.55
N ALA A 31 19.66 14.56 -14.31
CA ALA A 31 18.48 13.97 -13.67
C ALA A 31 17.95 12.73 -14.41
N ALA A 32 17.88 12.75 -15.75
CA ALA A 32 17.43 11.59 -16.53
C ALA A 32 18.42 10.42 -16.45
N GLY A 33 19.72 10.72 -16.42
CA GLY A 33 20.77 9.73 -16.22
C GLY A 33 20.68 9.05 -14.85
N ILE A 34 20.40 9.80 -13.77
CA ILE A 34 20.17 9.23 -12.44
C ILE A 34 18.97 8.29 -12.46
N VAL A 35 17.83 8.73 -13.03
CA VAL A 35 16.63 7.89 -13.13
C VAL A 35 16.92 6.61 -13.91
N PHE A 36 17.64 6.68 -15.02
CA PHE A 36 18.03 5.50 -15.79
C PHE A 36 18.91 4.54 -14.98
N LEU A 37 19.95 5.05 -14.33
CA LEU A 37 20.89 4.23 -13.55
C LEU A 37 20.24 3.62 -12.30
N GLU A 38 19.34 4.33 -11.61
CA GLU A 38 18.58 3.79 -10.48
C GLU A 38 17.76 2.56 -10.89
N HIS A 39 17.08 2.62 -12.03
CA HIS A 39 16.28 1.51 -12.53
C HIS A 39 17.16 0.37 -13.07
N LEU A 40 18.24 0.69 -13.80
CA LEU A 40 19.16 -0.31 -14.34
C LEU A 40 19.87 -1.07 -13.22
N ILE A 41 20.55 -0.35 -12.32
CA ILE A 41 21.32 -0.96 -11.22
C ILE A 41 20.36 -1.64 -10.23
N GLY A 42 19.21 -1.02 -9.93
CA GLY A 42 18.17 -1.64 -9.11
C GLY A 42 17.67 -2.97 -9.65
N PHE A 43 17.48 -3.06 -10.97
CA PHE A 43 17.10 -4.31 -11.62
C PHE A 43 18.25 -5.34 -11.59
N LEU A 44 19.48 -4.94 -11.90
CA LEU A 44 20.65 -5.83 -11.94
C LEU A 44 20.92 -6.46 -10.57
N VAL A 45 20.91 -5.64 -9.50
CA VAL A 45 21.16 -6.11 -8.12
C VAL A 45 20.12 -7.14 -7.68
N LEU A 46 18.86 -6.98 -8.09
CA LEU A 46 17.76 -7.90 -7.73
C LEU A 46 17.43 -8.93 -8.82
N SER A 47 18.22 -8.98 -9.89
CA SER A 47 17.96 -9.82 -11.06
C SER A 47 17.81 -11.32 -10.75
N PRO A 48 18.54 -11.94 -9.78
CA PRO A 48 18.35 -13.35 -9.46
C PRO A 48 16.92 -13.69 -9.04
N VAL A 49 16.23 -12.74 -8.41
CA VAL A 49 14.84 -12.88 -7.98
C VAL A 49 13.89 -12.34 -9.04
N PHE A 50 14.19 -11.16 -9.62
CA PHE A 50 13.29 -10.49 -10.56
C PHE A 50 13.06 -11.30 -11.83
N VAL A 51 14.09 -11.90 -12.41
CA VAL A 51 13.96 -12.69 -13.65
C VAL A 51 13.01 -13.88 -13.46
N LEU A 52 13.01 -14.49 -12.27
CA LEU A 52 12.09 -15.59 -11.95
C LEU A 52 10.63 -15.13 -11.86
N LEU A 53 10.40 -13.94 -11.29
CA LEU A 53 9.07 -13.37 -11.12
C LEU A 53 8.45 -12.92 -12.46
N LEU A 54 9.27 -12.42 -13.38
CA LEU A 54 8.80 -11.89 -14.68
C LEU A 54 8.18 -12.96 -15.59
N LYS A 55 8.65 -14.21 -15.51
CA LYS A 55 8.22 -15.31 -16.39
C LYS A 55 6.70 -15.53 -16.42
N ASN A 56 6.02 -15.28 -15.31
CA ASN A 56 4.59 -15.57 -15.16
C ASN A 56 3.68 -14.36 -15.43
N ILE A 57 4.24 -13.16 -15.63
CA ILE A 57 3.47 -11.92 -15.76
C ILE A 57 2.63 -11.89 -17.04
N PRO A 58 3.15 -12.25 -18.24
CA PRO A 58 2.36 -12.16 -19.46
C PRO A 58 1.07 -12.97 -19.43
N ALA A 59 1.06 -14.12 -18.75
CA ALA A 59 -0.12 -14.96 -18.59
C ALA A 59 -1.21 -14.35 -17.67
N LYS A 60 -0.85 -13.34 -16.86
CA LYS A 60 -1.76 -12.71 -15.88
C LYS A 60 -2.39 -11.40 -16.37
N LEU A 61 -1.81 -10.77 -17.39
CA LEU A 61 -2.19 -9.43 -17.83
C LEU A 61 -2.97 -9.44 -19.14
N ALA A 62 -4.07 -8.69 -19.18
CA ALA A 62 -4.76 -8.35 -20.43
C ALA A 62 -4.15 -7.10 -21.08
N ASN A 63 -4.50 -6.80 -22.33
CA ASN A 63 -3.99 -5.62 -23.06
C ASN A 63 -4.18 -4.30 -22.30
N ARG A 64 -5.30 -4.16 -21.58
CA ARG A 64 -5.59 -2.98 -20.75
C ARG A 64 -4.64 -2.85 -19.56
N ASP A 65 -4.18 -3.98 -19.02
CA ASP A 65 -3.22 -3.99 -17.91
C ASP A 65 -1.80 -3.65 -18.39
N TRP A 66 -1.45 -4.02 -19.63
CA TRP A 66 -0.20 -3.56 -20.27
C TRP A 66 -0.19 -2.06 -20.50
N LEU A 67 -1.30 -1.47 -20.97
CA LEU A 67 -1.43 -0.01 -21.07
C LEU A 67 -1.29 0.66 -19.70
N ASN A 68 -1.88 0.07 -18.66
CA ASN A 68 -1.75 0.55 -17.28
C ASN A 68 -0.28 0.47 -16.78
N LEU A 69 0.46 -0.58 -17.15
CA LEU A 69 1.89 -0.70 -16.85
C LEU A 69 2.72 0.39 -17.56
N VAL A 70 2.44 0.65 -18.83
CA VAL A 70 3.13 1.73 -19.56
C VAL A 70 2.82 3.08 -18.90
N ALA A 71 1.55 3.35 -18.57
CA ALA A 71 1.13 4.58 -17.91
C ALA A 71 1.85 4.78 -16.57
N VAL A 72 1.87 3.79 -15.68
CA VAL A 72 2.58 3.91 -14.39
C VAL A 72 4.10 4.09 -14.59
N THR A 73 4.68 3.44 -15.59
CA THR A 73 6.12 3.55 -15.87
C THR A 73 6.48 4.97 -16.31
N LEU A 74 5.77 5.50 -17.31
CA LEU A 74 6.04 6.82 -17.85
C LEU A 74 5.70 7.94 -16.86
N VAL A 75 4.53 7.87 -16.22
CA VAL A 75 4.01 8.96 -15.39
C VAL A 75 4.63 8.98 -13.99
N SER A 76 4.84 7.80 -13.38
CA SER A 76 5.29 7.69 -11.99
C SER A 76 6.76 7.32 -11.85
N SER A 77 7.20 6.21 -12.48
CA SER A 77 8.60 5.76 -12.33
C SER A 77 9.59 6.77 -12.94
N ILE A 78 9.25 7.29 -14.12
CA ILE A 78 10.12 8.20 -14.88
C ILE A 78 9.71 9.64 -14.64
N GLY A 79 8.49 10.03 -15.07
CA GLY A 79 8.02 11.40 -15.03
C GLY A 79 8.08 12.01 -13.63
N GLY A 80 7.47 11.35 -12.64
CA GLY A 80 7.49 11.82 -11.25
C GLY A 80 8.90 12.06 -10.71
N THR A 81 9.79 11.07 -10.86
CA THR A 81 11.17 11.14 -10.35
C THR A 81 12.00 12.18 -11.10
N LEU A 82 11.91 12.21 -12.43
CA LEU A 82 12.62 13.16 -13.28
C LEU A 82 12.19 14.59 -12.99
N PHE A 83 10.88 14.86 -13.00
CA PHE A 83 10.35 16.20 -12.77
C PHE A 83 10.71 16.71 -11.38
N PHE A 84 10.62 15.87 -10.34
CA PHE A 84 11.01 16.30 -9.01
C PHE A 84 12.51 16.60 -8.90
N THR A 85 13.35 15.75 -9.51
CA THR A 85 14.81 15.94 -9.49
C THR A 85 15.22 17.21 -10.22
N GLU A 86 14.60 17.48 -11.36
CA GLU A 86 14.87 18.67 -12.15
C GLU A 86 14.34 19.94 -11.46
N ALA A 87 13.14 19.87 -10.85
CA ALA A 87 12.59 20.95 -10.05
C ALA A 87 13.52 21.32 -8.88
N LEU A 88 14.02 20.34 -8.12
CA LEU A 88 14.98 20.59 -7.04
C LEU A 88 16.26 21.23 -7.54
N LYS A 89 16.84 20.70 -8.63
CA LYS A 89 18.09 21.22 -9.20
C LYS A 89 17.95 22.70 -9.60
N GLN A 90 16.90 23.04 -10.35
CA GLN A 90 16.69 24.42 -10.80
C GLN A 90 16.33 25.35 -9.65
N SER A 91 15.45 24.91 -8.76
CA SER A 91 15.02 25.70 -7.61
C SER A 91 16.19 26.03 -6.68
N PHE A 92 17.08 25.06 -6.41
CA PHE A 92 18.23 25.30 -5.54
C PHE A 92 19.28 26.20 -6.18
N SER A 93 19.47 26.11 -7.50
CA SER A 93 20.36 27.02 -8.24
C SER A 93 19.91 28.48 -8.17
N SER A 94 18.62 28.73 -7.94
CA SER A 94 18.03 30.06 -7.78
C SER A 94 17.78 30.44 -6.31
N GLY A 95 18.32 29.67 -5.36
CA GLY A 95 18.16 29.91 -3.91
C GLY A 95 16.75 29.63 -3.37
N ASP A 96 15.88 29.02 -4.16
CA ASP A 96 14.54 28.63 -3.76
C ASP A 96 14.54 27.19 -3.25
N PHE A 97 14.55 27.01 -1.94
CA PHE A 97 14.50 25.68 -1.33
C PHE A 97 13.09 25.23 -0.98
N VAL A 98 12.08 26.08 -1.22
CA VAL A 98 10.73 25.92 -0.66
C VAL A 98 9.73 25.47 -1.71
N THR A 99 9.76 26.06 -2.90
CA THR A 99 8.71 25.90 -3.91
C THR A 99 8.45 24.44 -4.28
N PRO A 100 9.44 23.61 -4.67
CA PRO A 100 9.20 22.21 -5.01
C PRO A 100 8.66 21.40 -3.82
N LEU A 101 9.17 21.67 -2.62
CA LEU A 101 8.78 20.95 -1.40
C LEU A 101 7.35 21.27 -0.99
N LEU A 102 6.91 22.52 -1.15
CA LEU A 102 5.54 22.93 -0.86
C LEU A 102 4.57 22.36 -1.90
N LEU A 103 4.89 22.48 -3.20
CA LEU A 103 4.02 21.98 -4.28
C LEU A 103 3.84 20.47 -4.23
N GLN A 104 4.86 19.71 -3.80
CA GLN A 104 4.74 18.27 -3.60
C GLN A 104 3.74 17.88 -2.50
N LYS A 105 3.45 18.77 -1.53
CA LYS A 105 2.42 18.51 -0.51
C LYS A 105 1.00 18.49 -1.10
N THR A 106 0.82 18.78 -2.39
CA THR A 106 -0.45 18.60 -3.11
C THR A 106 -0.71 17.15 -3.54
N GLN A 107 0.30 16.28 -3.59
CA GLN A 107 0.16 14.88 -4.00
C GLN A 107 -0.98 14.15 -3.27
N PRO A 108 -1.14 14.26 -1.93
CA PRO A 108 -2.24 13.61 -1.23
C PRO A 108 -3.62 14.02 -1.72
N LEU A 109 -3.83 15.29 -2.08
CA LEU A 109 -5.10 15.77 -2.61
C LEU A 109 -5.40 15.11 -3.96
N ILE A 110 -4.37 14.95 -4.80
CA ILE A 110 -4.47 14.28 -6.11
C ILE A 110 -4.81 12.80 -5.92
N VAL A 111 -4.10 12.09 -5.04
CA VAL A 111 -4.38 10.66 -4.77
C VAL A 111 -5.79 10.48 -4.23
N ILE A 112 -6.23 11.33 -3.29
CA ILE A 112 -7.58 11.29 -2.72
C ILE A 112 -8.61 11.46 -3.83
N ALA A 113 -8.50 12.50 -4.64
CA ALA A 113 -9.43 12.75 -5.75
C ALA A 113 -9.48 11.58 -6.73
N LEU A 114 -8.33 11.11 -7.21
CA LEU A 114 -8.27 10.01 -8.16
C LEU A 114 -8.72 8.66 -7.55
N SER A 115 -8.51 8.44 -6.26
CA SER A 115 -9.00 7.23 -5.57
C SER A 115 -10.52 7.18 -5.52
N VAL A 116 -11.17 8.32 -5.30
CA VAL A 116 -12.64 8.42 -5.33
C VAL A 116 -13.15 8.21 -6.74
N LEU A 117 -12.54 8.86 -7.74
CA LEU A 117 -12.99 8.80 -9.14
C LEU A 117 -12.78 7.43 -9.80
N PHE A 118 -11.58 6.85 -9.66
CA PHE A 118 -11.17 5.66 -10.41
C PHE A 118 -11.24 4.37 -9.59
N LEU A 119 -11.00 4.43 -8.28
CA LEU A 119 -11.05 3.24 -7.41
C LEU A 119 -12.37 3.14 -6.63
N LYS A 120 -13.22 4.17 -6.67
CA LYS A 120 -14.51 4.25 -5.96
C LYS A 120 -14.36 4.11 -4.45
N GLU A 121 -13.23 4.59 -3.91
CA GLU A 121 -12.95 4.59 -2.49
C GLU A 121 -13.86 5.58 -1.75
N ARG A 122 -14.43 5.18 -0.61
CA ARG A 122 -15.33 6.04 0.18
C ARG A 122 -14.57 6.82 1.25
N LEU A 123 -14.85 8.11 1.40
CA LEU A 123 -14.29 8.95 2.45
C LEU A 123 -15.21 8.92 3.68
N THR A 124 -14.64 8.61 4.86
CA THR A 124 -15.40 8.67 6.12
C THR A 124 -15.28 10.07 6.74
N LEU A 125 -16.23 10.46 7.59
CA LEU A 125 -16.15 11.74 8.30
C LEU A 125 -14.87 11.85 9.14
N ARG A 126 -14.46 10.76 9.80
CA ARG A 126 -13.22 10.71 10.56
C ARG A 126 -12.00 10.97 9.67
N TYR A 127 -11.96 10.35 8.49
CA TYR A 127 -10.90 10.58 7.51
C TYR A 127 -10.86 12.04 7.04
N LEU A 128 -12.03 12.62 6.72
CA LEU A 128 -12.15 14.02 6.29
C LEU A 128 -11.77 15.02 7.38
N PHE A 129 -11.93 14.67 8.65
CA PHE A 129 -11.52 15.52 9.77
C PHE A 129 -9.99 15.55 9.95
N PHE A 130 -9.33 14.38 9.96
CA PHE A 130 -7.89 14.31 10.20
C PHE A 130 -7.01 14.63 8.99
N THR A 131 -7.55 14.54 7.76
CA THR A 131 -6.76 14.83 6.56
C THR A 131 -6.32 16.29 6.47
N PRO A 132 -7.19 17.31 6.64
CA PRO A 132 -6.75 18.71 6.70
C PRO A 132 -5.75 18.96 7.83
N ILE A 133 -5.93 18.33 8.99
CA ILE A 133 -4.99 18.44 10.12
C ILE A 133 -3.61 17.88 9.74
N ALA A 134 -3.55 16.76 9.03
CA ALA A 134 -2.30 16.20 8.52
C ALA A 134 -1.61 17.15 7.53
N LEU A 135 -2.37 17.78 6.62
CA LEU A 135 -1.82 18.71 5.62
C LEU A 135 -1.34 20.01 6.26
N ILE A 136 -2.11 20.58 7.20
CA ILE A 136 -1.69 21.72 8.01
C ILE A 136 -0.46 21.36 8.83
N GLY A 137 -0.45 20.19 9.46
CA GLY A 137 0.70 19.69 10.21
C GLY A 137 1.95 19.56 9.33
N SER A 138 1.80 18.98 8.14
CA SER A 138 2.87 18.88 7.14
C SER A 138 3.38 20.24 6.70
N TYR A 139 2.51 21.24 6.54
CA TYR A 139 2.89 22.62 6.24
C TYR A 139 3.67 23.24 7.41
N LEU A 140 3.07 23.28 8.59
CA LEU A 140 3.65 23.91 9.80
C LEU A 140 4.99 23.27 10.17
N MET A 141 5.12 21.95 10.01
CA MET A 141 6.38 21.25 10.27
C MET A 141 7.50 21.76 9.37
N SER A 142 7.23 22.03 8.09
CA SER A 142 8.23 22.51 7.13
C SER A 142 8.46 24.02 7.20
N PHE A 143 7.43 24.83 7.50
CA PHE A 143 7.49 26.29 7.31
C PHE A 143 7.19 27.10 8.59
N GLY A 144 6.84 26.45 9.70
CA GLY A 144 6.35 27.12 10.90
C GLY A 144 5.15 28.01 10.59
N LEU A 145 5.14 29.23 11.15
CA LEU A 145 4.16 30.27 10.82
C LEU A 145 4.58 31.17 9.66
N THR A 146 5.75 30.91 9.05
CA THR A 146 6.18 31.72 7.92
C THR A 146 5.31 31.39 6.70
N SER A 147 4.86 32.42 6.00
CA SER A 147 4.23 32.28 4.69
C SER A 147 5.33 32.26 3.65
N PRO A 148 5.64 31.12 3.02
CA PRO A 148 6.66 31.08 2.00
C PRO A 148 6.21 31.90 0.80
N ALA A 149 7.08 32.79 0.32
CA ALA A 149 6.81 33.62 -0.85
C ALA A 149 6.83 32.74 -2.11
N LEU A 150 5.65 32.44 -2.64
CA LEU A 150 5.48 31.72 -3.91
C LEU A 150 5.48 32.71 -5.06
N THR A 151 6.67 33.04 -5.56
CA THR A 151 6.82 33.86 -6.77
C THR A 151 6.89 32.95 -7.99
N VAL A 152 5.87 32.99 -8.83
CA VAL A 152 5.82 32.23 -10.09
C VAL A 152 6.74 32.84 -11.15
N GLN A 153 6.80 34.18 -11.19
CA GLN A 153 7.57 34.91 -12.19
C GLN A 153 9.06 34.50 -12.18
N GLY A 154 9.55 33.98 -13.31
CA GLY A 154 10.91 33.48 -13.46
C GLY A 154 11.16 32.09 -12.88
N LYS A 155 10.11 31.41 -12.39
CA LYS A 155 10.15 30.05 -11.82
C LYS A 155 9.07 29.13 -12.39
N GLU A 156 8.48 29.50 -13.52
CA GLU A 156 7.34 28.81 -14.14
C GLU A 156 7.64 27.32 -14.36
N LEU A 157 8.84 27.00 -14.84
CA LEU A 157 9.27 25.62 -15.07
C LEU A 157 9.37 24.83 -13.76
N VAL A 158 9.86 25.42 -12.66
CA VAL A 158 9.93 24.77 -11.35
C VAL A 158 8.53 24.41 -10.85
N PHE A 159 7.55 25.31 -11.03
CA PHE A 159 6.16 25.04 -10.67
C PHE A 159 5.56 23.90 -11.49
N VAL A 160 5.75 23.92 -12.82
CA VAL A 160 5.24 22.88 -13.72
C VAL A 160 5.86 21.52 -13.38
N LEU A 161 7.17 21.46 -13.17
CA LEU A 161 7.87 20.23 -12.83
C LEU A 161 7.44 19.70 -11.45
N ALA A 162 7.39 20.54 -10.42
CA ALA A 162 7.01 20.09 -9.07
C ALA A 162 5.55 19.62 -9.00
N MET A 163 4.62 20.35 -9.63
CA MET A 163 3.22 19.92 -9.72
C MET A 163 3.06 18.69 -10.61
N GLY A 164 3.81 18.61 -11.71
CA GLY A 164 3.87 17.44 -12.58
C GLY A 164 4.36 16.20 -11.84
N ALA A 165 5.33 16.36 -10.93
CA ALA A 165 5.81 15.27 -10.09
C ALA A 165 4.74 14.79 -9.09
N ALA A 166 4.07 15.72 -8.41
CA ALA A 166 2.97 15.42 -7.49
C ALA A 166 1.82 14.68 -8.21
N ALA A 167 1.46 15.14 -9.40
CA ALA A 167 0.47 14.49 -10.26
C ALA A 167 0.95 13.12 -10.74
N GLY A 168 2.23 13.01 -11.11
CA GLY A 168 2.84 11.80 -11.63
C GLY A 168 2.85 10.65 -10.63
N TRP A 169 3.34 10.91 -9.41
CA TRP A 169 3.29 9.94 -8.32
C TRP A 169 1.88 9.71 -7.79
N GLY A 170 1.04 10.76 -7.77
CA GLY A 170 -0.36 10.65 -7.37
C GLY A 170 -1.17 9.70 -8.27
N ALA A 171 -1.11 9.91 -9.60
CA ALA A 171 -1.72 9.02 -10.58
C ALA A 171 -1.05 7.64 -10.59
N GLY A 172 0.27 7.60 -10.40
CA GLY A 172 1.05 6.38 -10.26
C GLY A 172 0.50 5.42 -9.22
N THR A 173 0.10 5.94 -8.06
CA THR A 173 -0.51 5.16 -6.97
C THR A 173 -1.77 4.43 -7.43
N ILE A 174 -2.62 5.08 -8.24
CA ILE A 174 -3.87 4.53 -8.76
C ILE A 174 -3.63 3.42 -9.78
N PHE A 175 -2.73 3.67 -10.73
CA PHE A 175 -2.32 2.67 -11.72
C PHE A 175 -1.69 1.45 -11.05
N SER A 176 -0.87 1.68 -10.02
CA SER A 176 -0.25 0.65 -9.19
C SER A 176 -1.28 -0.21 -8.46
N LYS A 177 -2.32 0.40 -7.87
CA LYS A 177 -3.44 -0.33 -7.24
C LYS A 177 -4.16 -1.23 -8.22
N ASN A 178 -4.31 -0.81 -9.47
CA ASN A 178 -4.94 -1.65 -10.50
C ASN A 178 -4.05 -2.82 -10.90
N LEU A 179 -2.73 -2.63 -11.06
CA LEU A 179 -1.79 -3.74 -11.32
C LEU A 179 -1.77 -4.76 -10.18
N LEU A 180 -1.79 -4.30 -8.94
CA LEU A 180 -1.78 -5.12 -7.72
C LEU A 180 -3.03 -6.02 -7.55
N LYS A 181 -4.08 -5.83 -8.36
CA LYS A 181 -5.23 -6.76 -8.44
C LYS A 181 -4.90 -8.04 -9.20
N LYS A 182 -3.83 -8.03 -10.02
CA LYS A 182 -3.44 -9.12 -10.93
C LYS A 182 -2.06 -9.68 -10.62
N LEU A 183 -1.16 -8.82 -10.18
CA LEU A 183 0.22 -9.15 -9.88
C LEU A 183 0.47 -9.09 -8.37
N SER A 184 1.38 -9.94 -7.89
CA SER A 184 1.90 -9.80 -6.53
C SER A 184 2.71 -8.50 -6.39
N PHE A 185 2.98 -8.09 -5.16
CA PHE A 185 3.79 -6.90 -4.88
C PHE A 185 5.20 -7.01 -5.49
N ALA A 186 5.79 -8.22 -5.45
CA ALA A 186 7.13 -8.48 -5.97
C ALA A 186 7.14 -8.47 -7.51
N GLU A 187 6.16 -9.13 -8.15
CA GLU A 187 6.02 -9.11 -9.62
C GLU A 187 5.79 -7.69 -10.14
N SER A 188 4.92 -6.92 -9.48
CA SER A 188 4.64 -5.53 -9.85
C SER A 188 5.88 -4.64 -9.74
N THR A 189 6.72 -4.87 -8.73
CA THR A 189 7.97 -4.12 -8.56
C THR A 189 8.98 -4.50 -9.63
N ALA A 190 9.18 -5.80 -9.86
CA ALA A 190 10.12 -6.30 -10.86
C ALA A 190 9.80 -5.80 -12.28
N ILE A 191 8.53 -5.87 -12.70
CA ILE A 191 8.13 -5.43 -14.04
C ILE A 191 8.22 -3.91 -14.19
N ARG A 192 7.95 -3.13 -13.15
CA ARG A 192 8.11 -1.66 -13.21
C ARG A 192 9.58 -1.26 -13.37
N PHE A 193 10.48 -1.92 -12.66
CA PHE A 193 11.91 -1.68 -12.83
C PHE A 193 12.37 -2.05 -14.24
N LEU A 194 11.99 -3.23 -14.74
CA LEU A 194 12.34 -3.64 -16.10
C LEU A 194 11.80 -2.69 -17.16
N ALA A 195 10.51 -2.33 -17.09
CA ALA A 195 9.86 -1.47 -18.08
C ALA A 195 10.43 -0.05 -18.09
N ALA A 196 10.90 0.45 -16.93
CA ALA A 196 11.48 1.78 -16.82
C ALA A 196 12.85 1.90 -17.49
N ILE A 197 13.64 0.83 -17.61
CA ILE A 197 14.99 0.88 -18.19
C ILE A 197 14.98 1.40 -19.64
N PRO A 198 14.29 0.76 -20.61
CA PRO A 198 14.29 1.25 -21.99
C PRO A 198 13.62 2.63 -22.11
N ALA A 199 12.55 2.87 -21.34
CA ALA A 199 11.83 4.14 -21.40
C ALA A 199 12.66 5.32 -20.84
N SER A 200 13.36 5.13 -19.71
CA SER A 200 14.23 6.16 -19.13
C SER A 200 15.50 6.38 -19.95
N PHE A 201 16.01 5.33 -20.60
CA PHE A 201 17.09 5.47 -21.59
C PHE A 201 16.66 6.34 -22.77
N ILE A 202 15.48 6.07 -23.36
CA ILE A 202 14.92 6.89 -24.44
C ILE A 202 14.74 8.35 -23.98
N VAL A 203 14.21 8.58 -22.77
CA VAL A 203 14.07 9.94 -22.23
C VAL A 203 15.42 10.63 -22.07
N THR A 204 16.45 9.91 -21.63
CA THR A 204 17.82 10.44 -21.53
C THR A 204 18.34 10.91 -22.89
N LEU A 205 18.11 10.13 -23.95
CA LEU A 205 18.45 10.50 -25.33
C LEU A 205 17.64 11.70 -25.84
N LEU A 206 16.32 11.70 -25.62
CA LEU A 206 15.43 12.77 -26.07
C LEU A 206 15.75 14.13 -25.42
N LEU A 207 16.24 14.12 -24.18
CA LEU A 207 16.68 15.33 -23.48
C LEU A 207 18.12 15.73 -23.81
N GLY A 208 18.83 14.96 -24.65
CA GLY A 208 20.23 15.19 -24.96
C GLY A 208 21.15 15.09 -23.74
N GLN A 209 20.72 14.41 -22.67
CA GLN A 209 21.50 14.25 -21.46
C GLN A 209 22.44 13.06 -21.63
N THR A 210 23.74 13.26 -21.43
CA THR A 210 24.73 12.18 -21.41
C THR A 210 25.20 11.93 -20.00
N ILE A 211 25.51 10.66 -19.68
CA ILE A 211 26.11 10.30 -18.39
C ILE A 211 27.62 10.45 -18.55
N PRO A 212 28.28 11.38 -17.84
CA PRO A 212 29.72 11.54 -17.95
C PRO A 212 30.43 10.27 -17.48
N THR A 213 31.34 9.72 -18.28
CA THR A 213 32.08 8.50 -17.92
C THR A 213 32.91 8.69 -16.65
N ALA A 214 33.48 9.88 -16.45
CA ALA A 214 34.20 10.25 -15.24
C ALA A 214 33.33 10.24 -13.96
N ALA A 215 32.01 10.41 -14.09
CA ALA A 215 31.08 10.34 -12.97
C ALA A 215 30.81 8.90 -12.51
N LEU A 216 31.11 7.89 -13.35
CA LEU A 216 30.90 6.46 -13.06
C LEU A 216 32.10 5.85 -12.32
N ASN A 217 32.48 6.45 -11.20
CA ASN A 217 33.50 5.92 -10.30
C ASN A 217 32.91 4.98 -9.24
N SER A 218 33.77 4.36 -8.43
CA SER A 218 33.37 3.39 -7.39
C SER A 218 32.43 3.97 -6.34
N GLU A 219 32.58 5.26 -5.99
CA GLU A 219 31.72 5.93 -5.01
C GLU A 219 30.30 6.11 -5.56
N THR A 220 30.17 6.65 -6.77
CA THR A 220 28.88 6.83 -7.44
C THR A 220 28.17 5.49 -7.64
N LEU A 221 28.88 4.45 -8.08
CA LEU A 221 28.32 3.11 -8.25
C LEU A 221 27.86 2.51 -6.92
N LEU A 222 28.65 2.67 -5.85
CA LEU A 222 28.27 2.24 -4.51
C LEU A 222 26.98 2.94 -4.04
N ARG A 223 26.83 4.24 -4.29
CA ARG A 223 25.60 4.99 -3.97
C ARG A 223 24.39 4.42 -4.69
N PHE A 224 24.49 4.11 -5.98
CA PHE A 224 23.39 3.45 -6.70
C PHE A 224 23.06 2.05 -6.17
N VAL A 225 24.07 1.26 -5.77
CA VAL A 225 23.83 -0.03 -5.12
C VAL A 225 23.14 0.15 -3.77
N LEU A 226 23.57 1.13 -2.96
CA LEU A 226 22.93 1.46 -1.69
C LEU A 226 21.48 1.89 -1.91
N ILE A 227 21.20 2.75 -2.88
CA ILE A 227 19.83 3.11 -3.28
C ILE A 227 19.06 1.85 -3.66
N ALA A 228 19.59 1.00 -4.54
CA ALA A 228 18.91 -0.22 -4.98
C ALA A 228 18.48 -1.14 -3.82
N VAL A 229 19.37 -1.36 -2.84
CA VAL A 229 19.11 -2.26 -1.68
C VAL A 229 18.41 -1.59 -0.51
N SER A 230 18.13 -0.28 -0.59
CA SER A 230 17.43 0.46 0.47
C SER A 230 16.25 1.27 -0.07
N THR A 231 16.48 2.48 -0.53
CA THR A 231 15.46 3.49 -0.84
C THR A 231 14.80 3.31 -2.22
N GLY A 232 15.51 2.71 -3.17
CA GLY A 232 15.06 2.39 -4.52
C GLY A 232 14.22 1.12 -4.58
N ALA A 233 14.82 0.01 -5.02
CA ALA A 233 14.06 -1.20 -5.35
C ALA A 233 13.49 -1.91 -4.12
N VAL A 234 14.25 -2.00 -3.02
CA VAL A 234 13.75 -2.55 -1.75
C VAL A 234 12.66 -1.67 -1.13
N GLY A 235 12.84 -0.34 -1.15
CA GLY A 235 11.84 0.62 -0.72
C GLY A 235 10.53 0.45 -1.50
N LEU A 236 10.62 0.32 -2.83
CA LEU A 236 9.45 0.07 -3.67
C LEU A 236 8.79 -1.29 -3.39
N LEU A 237 9.57 -2.35 -3.13
CA LEU A 237 9.03 -3.66 -2.74
C LEU A 237 8.21 -3.57 -1.45
N ILE A 238 8.74 -2.86 -0.45
CA ILE A 238 8.05 -2.62 0.83
C ILE A 238 6.78 -1.80 0.60
N TYR A 239 6.87 -0.72 -0.18
CA TYR A 239 5.74 0.12 -0.54
C TYR A 239 4.62 -0.69 -1.21
N TYR A 240 4.95 -1.49 -2.23
CA TYR A 240 3.98 -2.31 -2.94
C TYR A 240 3.36 -3.39 -2.06
N LYS A 241 4.14 -3.96 -1.14
CA LYS A 241 3.63 -4.92 -0.15
C LYS A 241 2.60 -4.27 0.77
N GLY A 242 2.82 -3.00 1.13
CA GLY A 242 1.87 -2.18 1.88
C GLY A 242 0.64 -1.79 1.05
N LEU A 243 0.85 -1.26 -0.15
CA LEU A 243 -0.18 -0.77 -1.07
C LEU A 243 -1.15 -1.88 -1.52
N ALA A 244 -0.66 -3.12 -1.64
CA ALA A 244 -1.49 -4.28 -1.95
C ALA A 244 -2.58 -4.53 -0.89
N ARG A 245 -2.42 -3.99 0.33
CA ARG A 245 -3.31 -4.19 1.48
C ARG A 245 -3.93 -2.90 2.00
N THR A 246 -3.68 -1.78 1.33
CA THR A 246 -4.06 -0.45 1.80
C THR A 246 -4.80 0.28 0.69
N GLU A 247 -5.88 0.96 1.02
CA GLU A 247 -6.57 1.88 0.11
C GLU A 247 -5.65 3.03 -0.30
N ALA A 248 -5.79 3.54 -1.53
CA ALA A 248 -4.93 4.61 -2.06
C ALA A 248 -5.03 5.90 -1.23
N LYS A 249 -6.24 6.25 -0.77
CA LYS A 249 -6.40 7.43 0.11
C LYS A 249 -5.70 7.28 1.46
N ILE A 250 -5.50 6.05 1.93
CA ILE A 250 -4.81 5.77 3.19
C ILE A 250 -3.30 5.72 2.96
N SER A 251 -2.85 5.17 1.81
CA SER A 251 -1.43 5.14 1.46
C SER A 251 -0.84 6.53 1.39
N THR A 252 -1.52 7.49 0.76
CA THR A 252 -0.97 8.84 0.61
C THR A 252 -0.83 9.61 1.92
N ILE A 253 -1.72 9.34 2.90
CA ILE A 253 -1.56 9.89 4.24
C ILE A 253 -0.40 9.19 4.96
N SER A 254 -0.27 7.88 4.80
CA SER A 254 0.86 7.11 5.36
C SER A 254 2.21 7.57 4.79
N GLU A 255 2.24 7.95 3.50
CA GLU A 255 3.40 8.52 2.81
C GLU A 255 3.87 9.85 3.42
N LEU A 256 3.01 10.59 4.14
CA LEU A 256 3.43 11.78 4.89
C LEU A 256 4.34 11.47 6.09
N THR A 257 4.71 10.21 6.29
CA THR A 257 5.87 9.84 7.11
C THR A 257 7.19 10.31 6.48
N PHE A 258 7.26 10.45 5.15
CA PHE A 258 8.43 11.00 4.45
C PHE A 258 8.86 12.36 5.03
N PRO A 259 8.03 13.42 4.98
CA PRO A 259 8.45 14.72 5.48
C PRO A 259 8.66 14.71 7.01
N LEU A 260 7.98 13.81 7.74
CA LEU A 260 8.20 13.62 9.19
C LEU A 260 9.60 13.08 9.49
N VAL A 261 10.11 12.12 8.70
CA VAL A 261 11.47 11.61 8.88
C VAL A 261 12.49 12.62 8.35
N SER A 262 12.19 13.31 7.24
CA SER A 262 13.06 14.34 6.69
C SER A 262 13.34 15.48 7.69
N ILE A 263 12.37 15.90 8.50
CA ILE A 263 12.61 16.97 9.49
C ILE A 263 13.58 16.53 10.58
N PHE A 264 13.55 15.25 11.01
CA PHE A 264 14.52 14.73 11.98
C PHE A 264 15.94 14.64 11.40
N ILE A 265 16.08 14.41 10.09
CA ILE A 265 17.38 14.50 9.42
C ILE A 265 17.82 15.97 9.34
N ALA A 266 16.90 16.87 9.00
CA ALA A 266 17.19 18.29 8.77
C ALA A 266 17.69 19.05 9.99
N ILE A 267 17.34 18.63 11.21
CA ILE A 267 17.83 19.22 12.48
C ILE A 267 19.22 18.70 12.91
N THR A 268 19.82 17.80 12.13
CA THR A 268 21.14 17.23 12.42
C THR A 268 22.19 17.77 11.45
N PRO A 269 23.50 17.59 11.74
CA PRO A 269 24.57 17.88 10.78
C PRO A 269 24.49 17.08 9.48
N LEU A 270 23.62 16.06 9.40
CA LEU A 270 23.41 15.28 8.18
C LEU A 270 22.47 15.96 7.18
N ASN A 271 21.93 17.15 7.46
CA ASN A 271 21.05 17.86 6.54
C ASN A 271 21.73 18.00 5.15
N PRO A 272 21.21 17.34 4.09
CA PRO A 272 21.87 17.35 2.78
C PRO A 272 21.73 18.70 2.06
N TYR A 273 20.94 19.62 2.62
CA TYR A 273 20.60 20.91 2.03
C TYR A 273 21.25 22.11 2.74
N GLY A 274 22.14 21.88 3.71
CA GLY A 274 22.87 22.95 4.39
C GLY A 274 23.02 22.71 5.89
N ALA A 275 23.08 23.79 6.66
CA ALA A 275 23.22 23.71 8.12
C ALA A 275 22.01 23.04 8.79
N ALA A 276 22.22 22.50 9.99
CA ALA A 276 21.15 21.95 10.82
C ALA A 276 20.05 23.01 11.06
N GLN A 277 18.80 22.64 10.82
CA GLN A 277 17.66 23.52 11.00
C GLN A 277 17.30 23.67 12.48
N THR A 278 16.86 24.86 12.88
CA THR A 278 16.30 25.11 14.20
C THR A 278 14.78 25.08 14.13
N LEU A 279 14.14 24.32 15.03
CA LEU A 279 12.69 24.22 15.07
C LEU A 279 12.07 25.33 15.91
N THR A 280 11.05 25.99 15.36
CA THR A 280 10.16 26.87 16.12
C THR A 280 9.09 26.05 16.84
N GLY A 281 8.37 26.67 17.79
CA GLY A 281 7.20 26.06 18.42
C GLY A 281 6.13 25.63 17.41
N ALA A 282 5.98 26.38 16.31
CA ALA A 282 5.04 26.03 15.24
C ALA A 282 5.47 24.78 14.46
N ASN A 283 6.78 24.58 14.25
CA ASN A 283 7.28 23.34 13.65
C ASN A 283 6.94 22.13 14.53
N ILE A 284 7.12 22.26 15.85
CA ILE A 284 6.80 21.20 16.82
C ILE A 284 5.30 20.87 16.80
N VAL A 285 4.42 21.89 16.81
CA VAL A 285 2.97 21.68 16.66
C VAL A 285 2.65 20.97 15.35
N GLY A 286 3.30 21.38 14.25
CA GLY A 286 3.15 20.73 12.95
C GLY A 286 3.52 19.24 12.97
N ILE A 287 4.66 18.90 13.60
CA ILE A 287 5.11 17.51 13.80
C ILE A 287 4.06 16.70 14.54
N VAL A 288 3.54 17.23 15.66
CA VAL A 288 2.53 16.55 16.49
C VAL A 288 1.24 16.33 15.70
N PHE A 289 0.74 17.37 15.01
CA PHE A 289 -0.48 17.28 14.20
C PHE A 289 -0.34 16.25 13.07
N LEU A 290 0.81 16.27 12.39
CA LEU A 290 1.08 15.33 11.31
C LEU A 290 1.17 13.90 11.83
N LEU A 291 2.03 13.65 12.83
CA LEU A 291 2.23 12.31 13.40
C LEU A 291 0.93 11.73 13.96
N ALA A 292 0.18 12.51 14.74
CA ALA A 292 -1.09 12.07 15.31
C ALA A 292 -2.10 11.73 14.19
N SER A 293 -2.23 12.58 13.18
CA SER A 293 -3.19 12.35 12.08
C SER A 293 -2.83 11.11 11.25
N VAL A 294 -1.54 10.94 10.92
CA VAL A 294 -1.05 9.77 10.19
C VAL A 294 -1.30 8.50 10.98
N LEU A 295 -0.97 8.48 12.28
CA LEU A 295 -1.20 7.32 13.14
C LEU A 295 -2.70 7.01 13.31
N ILE A 296 -3.53 8.02 13.58
CA ILE A 296 -4.97 7.82 13.80
C ILE A 296 -5.63 7.24 12.54
N ILE A 297 -5.38 7.83 11.37
CA ILE A 297 -5.94 7.36 10.10
C ILE A 297 -5.44 5.94 9.79
N SER A 298 -4.14 5.71 9.94
CA SER A 298 -3.51 4.43 9.59
C SER A 298 -3.92 3.29 10.52
N LEU A 299 -3.97 3.54 11.84
CA LEU A 299 -4.34 2.53 12.83
C LEU A 299 -5.84 2.23 12.82
N ASP A 300 -6.70 3.24 12.64
CA ASP A 300 -8.15 3.04 12.47
C ASP A 300 -8.43 2.14 11.25
N TYR A 301 -7.76 2.39 10.13
CA TYR A 301 -7.84 1.54 8.96
C TYR A 301 -7.29 0.13 9.24
N ALA A 302 -6.12 0.02 9.87
CA ALA A 302 -5.46 -1.25 10.18
C ALA A 302 -6.29 -2.16 11.09
N GLN A 303 -7.04 -1.57 12.02
CA GLN A 303 -7.97 -2.27 12.90
C GLN A 303 -9.23 -2.70 12.13
N LYS A 304 -9.87 -1.79 11.38
CA LYS A 304 -11.10 -2.08 10.62
C LYS A 304 -10.91 -3.11 9.51
N THR A 305 -9.72 -3.19 8.95
CA THR A 305 -9.37 -4.15 7.88
C THR A 305 -8.59 -5.35 8.37
N ALA A 306 -8.42 -5.50 9.70
CA ALA A 306 -7.76 -6.67 10.27
C ALA A 306 -8.56 -7.93 9.93
N LYS A 307 -7.89 -8.89 9.30
CA LYS A 307 -8.44 -10.22 9.06
C LYS A 307 -8.53 -10.97 10.39
N LEU A 308 -9.68 -11.53 10.70
CA LEU A 308 -9.87 -12.39 11.86
C LEU A 308 -9.62 -13.84 11.46
N LEU A 309 -8.44 -14.37 11.80
CA LEU A 309 -8.05 -15.75 11.53
C LEU A 309 -8.24 -16.61 12.78
N VAL A 310 -8.90 -17.76 12.60
CA VAL A 310 -9.14 -18.74 13.65
C VAL A 310 -8.72 -20.11 13.17
N SER A 311 -7.86 -20.78 13.92
CA SER A 311 -7.45 -22.15 13.63
C SER A 311 -8.08 -23.14 14.60
N GLY A 312 -8.25 -24.38 14.13
CA GLY A 312 -8.70 -25.46 14.97
C GLY A 312 -8.81 -26.79 14.24
N THR A 313 -8.98 -27.86 15.00
CA THR A 313 -9.07 -29.23 14.48
C THR A 313 -10.52 -29.59 14.17
N VAL A 314 -10.76 -30.23 13.03
CA VAL A 314 -12.09 -30.73 12.69
C VAL A 314 -12.41 -31.97 13.52
N ILE A 315 -13.48 -31.87 14.31
CA ILE A 315 -13.98 -32.92 15.19
C ILE A 315 -15.29 -33.51 14.67
N ARG A 316 -15.65 -34.70 15.15
CA ARG A 316 -16.95 -35.30 14.86
C ARG A 316 -18.06 -34.53 15.57
N GLY A 317 -19.06 -34.10 14.79
CA GLY A 317 -20.32 -33.55 15.29
C GLY A 317 -21.49 -34.51 15.08
N LYS A 318 -22.73 -34.05 15.30
CA LYS A 318 -23.96 -34.85 15.07
C LYS A 318 -24.21 -35.19 13.59
N GLY A 319 -23.61 -34.42 12.67
CA GLY A 319 -23.72 -34.66 11.22
C GLY A 319 -25.05 -34.23 10.60
N ASP A 320 -25.90 -33.52 11.32
CA ASP A 320 -27.25 -33.14 10.85
C ASP A 320 -27.23 -32.23 9.62
N GLY A 321 -26.23 -31.35 9.50
CA GLY A 321 -26.05 -30.52 8.30
C GLY A 321 -25.93 -31.33 7.00
N LYS A 322 -25.29 -32.51 7.05
CA LYS A 322 -25.17 -33.41 5.89
C LYS A 322 -26.55 -33.91 5.42
N LYS A 323 -27.46 -34.24 6.35
CA LYS A 323 -28.82 -34.68 6.05
C LYS A 323 -29.65 -33.57 5.38
N LEU A 324 -29.31 -32.31 5.65
CA LEU A 324 -30.00 -31.13 5.13
C LEU A 324 -29.40 -30.55 3.84
N GLY A 325 -28.35 -31.20 3.30
CA GLY A 325 -27.64 -30.74 2.10
C GLY A 325 -26.56 -29.68 2.34
N PHE A 326 -26.23 -29.39 3.60
CA PHE A 326 -25.20 -28.42 4.00
C PHE A 326 -24.18 -29.10 4.94
N PRO A 327 -23.31 -29.98 4.44
CA PRO A 327 -22.30 -30.64 5.28
C PRO A 327 -21.42 -29.60 5.98
N THR A 328 -21.36 -29.65 7.32
CA THR A 328 -20.57 -28.75 8.15
C THR A 328 -19.39 -29.47 8.78
N ALA A 329 -18.22 -28.82 8.78
CA ALA A 329 -17.08 -29.20 9.60
C ALA A 329 -17.24 -28.53 10.97
N ASN A 330 -17.30 -29.32 12.04
CA ASN A 330 -17.26 -28.82 13.41
C ASN A 330 -15.80 -28.60 13.79
N ILE A 331 -15.42 -27.40 14.21
CA ILE A 331 -14.02 -27.06 14.49
C ILE A 331 -13.87 -26.82 15.99
N LYS A 332 -12.98 -27.59 16.63
CA LYS A 332 -12.54 -27.30 17.99
C LYS A 332 -11.47 -26.22 17.92
N LEU A 333 -11.80 -25.03 18.39
CA LEU A 333 -10.89 -23.89 18.38
C LEU A 333 -9.73 -24.11 19.35
N THR A 334 -8.53 -23.70 18.94
CA THR A 334 -7.34 -23.67 19.81
C THR A 334 -7.23 -22.37 20.61
N GLN A 335 -8.08 -21.39 20.32
CA GLN A 335 -8.06 -20.05 20.89
C GLN A 335 -9.47 -19.61 21.31
N THR A 336 -9.54 -18.74 22.33
CA THR A 336 -10.78 -18.06 22.70
C THR A 336 -11.18 -17.09 21.59
N LEU A 337 -12.44 -17.17 21.14
CA LEU A 337 -12.97 -16.33 20.08
C LEU A 337 -14.02 -15.38 20.61
N THR A 338 -13.73 -14.08 20.56
CA THR A 338 -14.62 -13.02 21.03
C THR A 338 -15.28 -12.32 19.85
N ILE A 339 -16.32 -12.94 19.30
CA ILE A 339 -17.20 -12.35 18.28
C ILE A 339 -18.67 -12.58 18.66
N SER A 340 -19.57 -11.78 18.10
CA SER A 340 -21.01 -11.98 18.28
C SER A 340 -21.45 -13.36 17.77
N TYR A 341 -22.49 -13.94 18.39
CA TYR A 341 -23.09 -15.15 17.84
C TYR A 341 -23.84 -14.84 16.54
N GLY A 342 -23.61 -15.66 15.52
CA GLY A 342 -24.27 -15.49 14.24
C GLY A 342 -23.70 -16.33 13.12
N VAL A 343 -24.11 -15.95 11.91
CA VAL A 343 -23.69 -16.54 10.65
C VAL A 343 -22.77 -15.55 9.93
N TYR A 344 -21.67 -16.05 9.40
CA TYR A 344 -20.62 -15.26 8.77
C TYR A 344 -20.24 -15.82 7.40
N ALA A 345 -19.87 -14.93 6.48
CA ALA A 345 -19.11 -15.29 5.29
C ALA A 345 -17.64 -15.45 5.68
N CYS A 346 -17.01 -16.54 5.28
CA CYS A 346 -15.61 -16.81 5.62
C CYS A 346 -14.86 -17.48 4.47
N LEU A 347 -13.53 -17.46 4.56
CA LEU A 347 -12.63 -18.24 3.71
C LEU A 347 -11.96 -19.32 4.57
N VAL A 348 -11.80 -20.51 4.02
CA VAL A 348 -11.20 -21.65 4.73
C VAL A 348 -10.04 -22.16 3.92
N THR A 349 -8.86 -22.24 4.52
CA THR A 349 -7.68 -22.81 3.87
C THR A 349 -7.58 -24.29 4.21
N VAL A 350 -7.64 -25.14 3.18
CA VAL A 350 -7.48 -26.60 3.25
C VAL A 350 -6.34 -26.98 2.33
N ASN A 351 -5.27 -27.61 2.84
CA ASN A 351 -4.11 -28.04 2.02
C ASN A 351 -3.60 -26.92 1.07
N HIS A 352 -3.37 -25.72 1.61
CA HIS A 352 -2.92 -24.52 0.87
C HIS A 352 -3.90 -23.99 -0.19
N LYS A 353 -5.11 -24.54 -0.33
CA LYS A 353 -6.17 -24.00 -1.18
C LYS A 353 -7.24 -23.31 -0.34
N THR A 354 -7.62 -22.11 -0.76
CA THR A 354 -8.64 -21.31 -0.08
C THR A 354 -10.00 -21.53 -0.71
N HIS A 355 -10.98 -21.89 0.12
CA HIS A 355 -12.35 -22.16 -0.27
C HIS A 355 -13.30 -21.15 0.38
N ARG A 356 -14.36 -20.77 -0.35
CA ARG A 356 -15.44 -19.96 0.23
C ARG A 356 -16.26 -20.81 1.18
N ALA A 357 -16.73 -20.23 2.28
CA ALA A 357 -17.51 -20.96 3.27
C ALA A 357 -18.52 -20.06 4.00
N VAL A 358 -19.45 -20.71 4.68
CA VAL A 358 -20.37 -20.10 5.64
C VAL A 358 -20.04 -20.65 7.01
N LEU A 359 -19.81 -19.76 7.98
CA LEU A 359 -19.57 -20.10 9.38
C LEU A 359 -20.85 -19.85 10.17
N HIS A 360 -21.24 -20.81 11.01
CA HIS A 360 -22.17 -20.61 12.11
C HIS A 360 -21.38 -20.65 13.42
N PHE A 361 -21.45 -19.56 14.18
CA PHE A 361 -20.92 -19.45 15.53
C PHE A 361 -22.05 -19.15 16.50
N GLY A 362 -22.40 -20.09 17.37
CA GLY A 362 -23.57 -19.93 18.23
C GLY A 362 -23.60 -20.89 19.41
N PRO A 363 -24.39 -20.59 20.44
CA PRO A 363 -24.45 -21.40 21.65
C PRO A 363 -24.98 -22.80 21.36
N ARG A 364 -24.40 -23.81 21.99
CA ARG A 364 -24.97 -25.16 22.07
C ARG A 364 -25.21 -25.48 23.53
N MET A 365 -26.47 -25.61 23.91
CA MET A 365 -26.83 -26.11 25.24
C MET A 365 -26.57 -27.61 25.28
N VAL A 366 -25.59 -28.03 26.09
CA VAL A 366 -25.33 -29.45 26.38
C VAL A 366 -25.11 -29.56 27.90
N PHE A 367 -26.01 -30.25 28.59
CA PHE A 367 -25.94 -30.49 30.04
C PHE A 367 -25.65 -29.23 30.89
N GLY A 368 -26.27 -28.09 30.54
CA GLY A 368 -26.09 -26.83 31.28
C GLY A 368 -24.82 -26.05 30.96
N GLU A 369 -23.86 -26.61 30.21
CA GLU A 369 -22.68 -25.87 29.73
C GLU A 369 -22.97 -25.14 28.41
N ASN A 370 -22.67 -23.84 28.38
CA ASN A 370 -22.82 -23.00 27.19
C ASN A 370 -21.52 -22.98 26.37
N LYS A 371 -21.22 -24.08 25.66
CA LYS A 371 -20.07 -24.15 24.75
C LYS A 371 -20.51 -23.75 23.34
N PRO A 372 -19.97 -22.66 22.76
CA PRO A 372 -20.38 -22.24 21.44
C PRO A 372 -19.85 -23.21 20.37
N GLN A 373 -20.71 -23.57 19.43
CA GLN A 373 -20.37 -24.35 18.25
C GLN A 373 -19.76 -23.46 17.18
N PHE A 374 -18.65 -23.91 16.62
CA PHE A 374 -18.01 -23.31 15.45
C PHE A 374 -18.14 -24.27 14.27
N GLU A 375 -19.13 -24.05 13.42
CA GLU A 375 -19.50 -24.95 12.32
C GLU A 375 -19.32 -24.27 10.97
N VAL A 376 -18.53 -24.89 10.10
CA VAL A 376 -18.16 -24.30 8.81
C VAL A 376 -18.67 -25.16 7.67
N HIS A 377 -19.56 -24.61 6.85
CA HIS A 377 -19.98 -25.20 5.60
C HIS A 377 -19.11 -24.68 4.45
N ILE A 378 -18.16 -25.50 4.00
CA ILE A 378 -17.28 -25.16 2.87
C ILE A 378 -18.04 -25.37 1.56
N LEU A 379 -18.12 -24.31 0.75
CA LEU A 379 -18.87 -24.31 -0.49
C LEU A 379 -18.15 -25.14 -1.57
N ASP A 380 -18.92 -25.92 -2.32
CA ASP A 380 -18.45 -26.74 -3.44
C ASP A 380 -17.33 -27.73 -3.07
N PHE A 381 -17.28 -28.15 -1.81
CA PHE A 381 -16.23 -29.00 -1.27
C PHE A 381 -16.78 -30.38 -0.86
N LYS A 382 -16.16 -31.45 -1.36
CA LYS A 382 -16.60 -32.85 -1.15
C LYS A 382 -15.43 -33.77 -0.76
N ARG A 383 -14.74 -33.46 0.34
CA ARG A 383 -13.69 -34.35 0.90
C ARG A 383 -13.83 -34.48 2.41
N ASN A 384 -13.31 -35.57 2.97
CA ASN A 384 -13.23 -35.77 4.41
C ASN A 384 -12.16 -34.86 5.04
N LEU A 385 -12.53 -34.18 6.12
CA LEU A 385 -11.70 -33.24 6.85
C LEU A 385 -11.46 -33.63 8.31
N TYR A 386 -12.04 -34.73 8.80
CA TYR A 386 -11.88 -35.13 10.20
C TYR A 386 -10.40 -35.29 10.58
N GLY A 387 -10.04 -34.75 11.75
CA GLY A 387 -8.68 -34.76 12.27
C GLY A 387 -7.73 -33.75 11.62
N LYS A 388 -8.16 -33.04 10.57
CA LYS A 388 -7.34 -32.00 9.94
C LYS A 388 -7.47 -30.68 10.68
N GLU A 389 -6.37 -29.93 10.72
CA GLU A 389 -6.41 -28.52 11.08
C GLU A 389 -6.94 -27.67 9.92
N LEU A 390 -7.79 -26.72 10.25
CA LEU A 390 -8.32 -25.72 9.33
C LEU A 390 -8.04 -24.33 9.89
N THR A 391 -7.65 -23.41 9.00
CA THR A 391 -7.65 -21.97 9.29
C THR A 391 -8.85 -21.33 8.61
N VAL A 392 -9.63 -20.60 9.40
CA VAL A 392 -10.86 -19.92 8.99
C VAL A 392 -10.65 -18.42 9.12
N GLU A 393 -10.73 -17.73 7.99
CA GLU A 393 -10.72 -16.28 7.90
C GLU A 393 -12.15 -15.77 7.90
N ILE A 394 -12.58 -15.22 9.04
CA ILE A 394 -13.90 -14.62 9.21
C ILE A 394 -13.89 -13.25 8.53
N ARG A 395 -14.82 -13.04 7.58
CA ARG A 395 -14.88 -11.82 6.77
C ARG A 395 -16.03 -10.93 7.17
N ASP A 396 -17.25 -11.38 6.91
CA ASP A 396 -18.44 -10.52 7.02
C ASP A 396 -19.56 -11.18 7.81
N PHE A 397 -20.21 -10.39 8.67
CA PHE A 397 -21.42 -10.81 9.38
C PHE A 397 -22.62 -10.87 8.42
N ILE A 398 -23.30 -12.01 8.39
CA ILE A 398 -24.51 -12.20 7.58
C ILE A 398 -25.76 -11.86 8.39
N ARG A 399 -25.84 -12.37 9.63
CA ARG A 399 -26.94 -12.20 10.59
C ARG A 399 -26.60 -12.84 11.95
N GLY A 400 -27.39 -12.53 12.99
CA GLY A 400 -27.33 -13.24 14.27
C GLY A 400 -27.89 -14.67 14.21
N THR A 401 -27.73 -15.41 15.32
CA THR A 401 -28.37 -16.72 15.52
C THR A 401 -29.90 -16.58 15.56
N GLN A 402 -30.61 -17.57 15.04
CA GLN A 402 -32.08 -17.55 14.94
C GLN A 402 -32.63 -18.94 15.22
N THR A 403 -33.76 -19.00 15.91
CA THR A 403 -34.61 -20.20 16.01
C THR A 403 -35.58 -20.24 14.83
N PHE A 404 -35.98 -21.44 14.40
CA PHE A 404 -36.89 -21.62 13.28
C PHE A 404 -38.10 -22.46 13.71
N PRO A 405 -39.34 -22.03 13.38
CA PRO A 405 -40.54 -22.79 13.70
C PRO A 405 -40.66 -24.14 12.96
N SER A 406 -39.94 -24.30 11.85
CA SER A 406 -39.96 -25.53 11.06
C SER A 406 -38.65 -25.76 10.30
N LEU A 407 -38.39 -27.01 9.95
CA LEU A 407 -37.20 -27.42 9.20
C LEU A 407 -37.14 -26.75 7.81
N SER A 408 -38.29 -26.60 7.15
CA SER A 408 -38.38 -25.99 5.82
C SER A 408 -37.96 -24.51 5.83
N LEU A 409 -38.34 -23.76 6.88
CA LEU A 409 -37.94 -22.37 7.07
C LEU A 409 -36.44 -22.25 7.34
N MET A 410 -35.87 -23.16 8.14
CA MET A 410 -34.43 -23.22 8.40
C MET A 410 -33.63 -23.46 7.11
N VAL A 411 -34.01 -24.45 6.32
CA VAL A 411 -33.36 -24.76 5.03
C VAL A 411 -33.46 -23.57 4.06
N LYS A 412 -34.64 -22.95 3.96
CA LYS A 412 -34.84 -21.75 3.13
C LYS A 412 -33.91 -20.61 3.56
N ARG A 413 -33.67 -20.46 4.87
CA ARG A 413 -32.75 -19.44 5.38
C ARG A 413 -31.29 -19.76 5.07
N ILE A 414 -30.84 -20.99 5.30
CA ILE A 414 -29.46 -21.40 5.01
C ILE A 414 -29.13 -21.20 3.52
N LYS A 415 -30.06 -21.53 2.60
CA LYS A 415 -29.89 -21.25 1.16
C LYS A 415 -29.67 -19.75 0.88
N LYS A 416 -30.41 -18.87 1.55
CA LYS A 416 -30.23 -17.41 1.43
C LYS A 416 -28.88 -16.98 1.97
N ASP A 417 -28.46 -17.52 3.12
CA ASP A 417 -27.18 -17.20 3.74
C ASP A 417 -26.01 -17.63 2.84
N VAL A 418 -26.07 -18.83 2.24
CA VAL A 418 -25.07 -19.31 1.24
C VAL A 418 -25.04 -18.40 0.00
N LYS A 419 -26.19 -18.03 -0.55
CA LYS A 419 -26.25 -17.13 -1.72
C LYS A 419 -25.66 -15.75 -1.39
N LYS A 420 -25.93 -15.23 -0.19
CA LYS A 420 -25.36 -13.96 0.30
C LYS A 420 -23.84 -14.08 0.48
N ALA A 421 -23.36 -15.14 1.15
CA ALA A 421 -21.93 -15.39 1.32
C ALA A 421 -21.20 -15.50 -0.03
N ARG A 422 -21.77 -16.21 -1.01
CA ARG A 422 -21.18 -16.29 -2.36
C ARG A 422 -20.98 -14.92 -2.99
N ARG A 423 -21.95 -14.02 -2.86
CA ARG A 423 -21.87 -12.64 -3.38
C ARG A 423 -20.83 -11.81 -2.63
N MET A 424 -20.78 -11.91 -1.30
CA MET A 424 -19.82 -11.17 -0.47
C MET A 424 -18.37 -11.61 -0.72
N LEU A 425 -18.16 -12.89 -1.06
CA LEU A 425 -16.85 -13.49 -1.26
C LEU A 425 -16.39 -13.52 -2.73
N VAL A 426 -17.09 -12.82 -3.65
CA VAL A 426 -16.59 -12.63 -5.03
C VAL A 426 -15.44 -11.64 -5.03
N MET A 427 -14.21 -12.17 -5.01
CA MET A 427 -12.92 -11.52 -5.28
C MET A 427 -12.82 -10.03 -4.90
N GLN A 428 -12.40 -9.76 -3.65
CA GLN A 428 -11.68 -8.54 -3.29
C GLN A 428 -10.22 -8.64 -3.73
#